data_AF-A0A558GXC5-F1
#
_entry.id   AF-A0A558GXC5-F1
#
_cell.length_a   1.000
_cell.length_b   1.000
_cell.length_c   1.000
_cell.angle_alpha   90.00
_cell.angle_beta   90.00
_cell.angle_gamma   90.00
#
_symmetry.space_group_name_H-M   'P 1'
#
loop_
_entity.id
_entity.type
_entity.pdbx_description
1 polymer ?
#
loop_
_entity_poly.entity_id
_entity_poly.type
_entity_poly.pdbx_seq_one_letter_code
_entity_poly.pdbx_strand_id
1 'polypeptide(L)'
;MEKPAIVRIFPDYADTVLWLDRPVDYELAGLTPSLEQELKDWEQFYYDSLTRDFAWKAPDLPSFYAAEGNRLAQRLADELGDGYEVQFTPYEENAVARRFRGTKSPNSRAVAAFDALVAAARAEQDRISRALAAHPPEEGTGWFAASPLSGNVFKPPRAGQE
;
A
#
# COMPACT_ATOMS: atom_id res chain seq x y z
N MET A 1 2.15 0.14 24.37
CA MET A 1 1.14 -0.12 23.33
C MET A 1 1.86 -0.10 22.00
N GLU A 2 1.73 -1.16 21.22
CA GLU A 2 2.28 -1.19 19.86
C GLU A 2 1.52 -0.19 18.99
N LYS A 3 2.19 0.43 18.02
CA LYS A 3 1.55 1.41 17.13
C LYS A 3 0.63 0.66 16.16
N PRO A 4 -0.63 1.09 15.96
CA PRO A 4 -1.53 0.45 15.02
C PRO A 4 -0.94 0.44 13.61
N ALA A 5 -1.17 -0.65 12.87
CA ALA A 5 -0.74 -0.75 11.48
C ALA A 5 -1.52 0.27 10.63
N ILE A 6 -0.85 0.83 9.62
CA ILE A 6 -1.46 1.83 8.74
C ILE A 6 -1.86 1.15 7.44
N VAL A 7 -3.15 1.19 7.12
CA VAL A 7 -3.69 0.82 5.81
C VAL A 7 -3.86 2.09 5.00
N ARG A 8 -3.12 2.23 3.92
CA ARG A 8 -3.23 3.36 2.99
C ARG A 8 -4.26 3.01 1.93
N ILE A 9 -5.02 4.01 1.49
CA ILE A 9 -5.92 3.89 0.35
C ILE A 9 -5.52 4.88 -0.74
N PHE A 10 -5.30 4.39 -1.95
CA PHE A 10 -5.09 5.18 -3.16
C PHE A 10 -5.11 4.25 -4.39
N PRO A 11 -5.67 4.68 -5.53
CA PRO A 11 -5.53 3.99 -6.80
C PRO A 11 -4.08 3.95 -7.25
N ASP A 12 -3.58 2.77 -7.56
CA ASP A 12 -2.31 2.56 -8.26
C ASP A 12 -2.45 1.24 -9.03
N TYR A 13 -1.59 0.95 -9.99
CA TYR A 13 -1.78 -0.08 -11.04
C TYR A 13 -1.81 -1.55 -10.53
N ALA A 14 -2.29 -1.81 -9.32
CA ALA A 14 -2.24 -3.09 -8.62
C ALA A 14 -3.62 -3.79 -8.51
N ASP A 15 -4.61 -3.43 -9.34
CA ASP A 15 -5.99 -3.98 -9.31
C ASP A 15 -6.66 -3.87 -7.91
N THR A 16 -6.17 -2.97 -7.07
CA THR A 16 -6.65 -2.68 -5.72
C THR A 16 -6.21 -1.30 -5.28
N VAL A 17 -7.05 -0.65 -4.47
CA VAL A 17 -6.71 0.62 -3.83
C VAL A 17 -6.16 0.45 -2.42
N LEU A 18 -6.04 -0.78 -1.92
CA LEU A 18 -5.67 -1.08 -0.54
C LEU A 18 -4.17 -1.37 -0.42
N TRP A 19 -3.50 -0.66 0.50
CA TRP A 19 -2.06 -0.73 0.65
C TRP A 19 -1.64 -0.88 2.11
N LEU A 20 -0.98 -1.99 2.43
CA LEU A 20 -0.08 -2.06 3.59
C LEU A 20 1.31 -1.63 3.11
N ASP A 21 2.35 -2.43 3.31
CA ASP A 21 3.64 -2.24 2.63
C ASP A 21 3.60 -2.69 1.16
N ARG A 22 2.61 -3.50 0.81
CA ARG A 22 2.33 -4.05 -0.51
C ARG A 22 0.84 -3.88 -0.83
N PRO A 23 0.44 -3.94 -2.12
CA PRO A 23 -0.98 -3.96 -2.47
C PRO A 23 -1.65 -5.17 -1.81
N VAL A 24 -2.90 -4.97 -1.39
CA VAL A 24 -3.73 -6.00 -0.75
C VAL A 24 -4.87 -6.37 -1.67
N ASP A 25 -4.84 -7.61 -2.17
CA ASP A 25 -5.89 -8.15 -3.03
C ASP A 25 -7.24 -8.16 -2.29
N TYR A 26 -8.31 -7.73 -2.96
CA TYR A 26 -9.64 -7.69 -2.36
C TYR A 26 -10.12 -9.06 -1.87
N GLU A 27 -9.79 -10.13 -2.59
CA GLU A 27 -10.13 -11.51 -2.22
C GLU A 27 -9.50 -11.93 -0.88
N LEU A 28 -8.33 -11.36 -0.57
CA LEU A 28 -7.60 -11.61 0.67
C LEU A 28 -8.00 -10.65 1.79
N ALA A 29 -8.56 -9.48 1.46
CA ALA A 29 -8.87 -8.42 2.42
C ALA A 29 -10.03 -8.77 3.37
N GLY A 30 -10.89 -9.72 2.99
CA GLY A 30 -12.00 -10.19 3.83
C GLY A 30 -13.07 -9.14 4.13
N LEU A 31 -13.12 -8.08 3.31
CA LEU A 31 -14.08 -6.99 3.43
C LEU A 31 -15.51 -7.44 3.13
N THR A 32 -16.47 -6.62 3.54
CA THR A 32 -17.85 -6.75 3.12
C THR A 32 -17.94 -6.52 1.60
N PRO A 33 -18.74 -7.32 0.87
CA PRO A 33 -18.85 -7.19 -0.59
C PRO A 33 -19.26 -5.79 -1.06
N SER A 34 -20.04 -5.06 -0.26
CA SER A 34 -20.45 -3.69 -0.59
C SER A 34 -19.31 -2.70 -0.47
N LEU A 35 -18.47 -2.78 0.58
CA LEU A 35 -17.30 -1.92 0.69
C LEU A 35 -16.28 -2.23 -0.41
N GLU A 36 -16.06 -3.51 -0.72
CA GLU A 36 -15.19 -3.92 -1.82
C GLU A 36 -15.65 -3.32 -3.16
N GLN A 37 -16.95 -3.42 -3.47
CA GLN A 37 -17.48 -2.86 -4.70
C GLN A 37 -17.33 -1.34 -4.74
N GLU A 38 -17.62 -0.64 -3.65
CA GLU A 38 -17.48 0.82 -3.62
C GLU A 38 -16.02 1.28 -3.77
N LEU A 39 -15.03 0.51 -3.27
CA LEU A 39 -13.61 0.78 -3.47
C LEU A 39 -13.22 0.61 -4.95
N LYS A 40 -13.71 -0.44 -5.61
CA LYS A 40 -13.51 -0.67 -7.06
C LYS A 40 -14.16 0.41 -7.91
N ASP A 41 -15.38 0.81 -7.56
CA ASP A 41 -16.10 1.87 -8.29
C ASP A 41 -15.38 3.21 -8.15
N TRP A 42 -14.83 3.51 -6.97
CA TRP A 42 -14.03 4.71 -6.75
C TRP A 42 -12.71 4.71 -7.51
N GLU A 43 -12.04 3.56 -7.61
CA GLU A 43 -10.86 3.37 -8.45
C GLU A 43 -11.16 3.59 -9.94
N GLN A 44 -12.24 2.97 -10.43
CA GLN A 44 -12.68 3.13 -11.81
C GLN A 44 -13.04 4.59 -12.09
N PHE A 45 -13.75 5.25 -11.17
CA PHE A 45 -14.05 6.68 -11.27
C PHE A 45 -12.79 7.53 -11.38
N TYR A 46 -11.73 7.22 -10.62
CA TYR A 46 -10.46 7.93 -10.72
C TYR A 46 -9.88 7.82 -12.14
N TYR A 47 -9.75 6.61 -12.69
CA TYR A 47 -9.20 6.43 -14.03
C TYR A 47 -10.11 7.02 -15.13
N ASP A 48 -11.43 6.90 -14.99
CA ASP A 48 -12.39 7.49 -15.92
C ASP A 48 -12.40 9.03 -15.86
N SER A 49 -11.96 9.62 -14.75
CA SER A 49 -11.89 11.06 -14.56
C SER A 49 -10.62 11.71 -15.10
N LEU A 50 -9.64 10.92 -15.55
CA LEU A 50 -8.34 11.40 -16.02
C LEU A 50 -8.19 11.33 -17.54
N THR A 51 -7.49 12.32 -18.10
CA THR A 51 -6.99 12.27 -19.47
C THR A 51 -5.84 11.25 -19.57
N ARG A 52 -5.41 10.98 -20.81
CA ARG A 52 -4.26 10.09 -21.06
C ARG A 52 -2.96 10.56 -20.37
N ASP A 53 -2.84 11.86 -20.14
CA ASP A 53 -1.66 12.48 -19.50
C ASP A 53 -1.85 12.65 -17.98
N PHE A 54 -2.82 11.94 -17.39
CA PHE A 54 -3.14 11.99 -15.96
C PHE A 54 -3.57 13.37 -15.44
N ALA A 55 -4.17 14.19 -16.31
CA ALA A 55 -4.83 15.43 -15.91
C ALA A 55 -6.32 15.20 -15.67
N TRP A 56 -6.92 15.89 -14.70
CA TRP A 56 -8.37 15.83 -14.47
C TRP A 56 -9.16 16.35 -15.68
N LYS A 57 -10.17 15.60 -16.13
CA LYS A 57 -11.02 15.99 -17.27
C LYS A 57 -11.88 17.23 -16.99
N ALA A 58 -12.24 17.46 -15.73
CA ALA A 58 -13.01 18.60 -15.28
C ALA A 58 -12.55 19.05 -13.88
N PRO A 59 -12.65 20.36 -13.57
CA PRO A 59 -12.06 20.95 -12.36
C PRO A 59 -12.73 20.55 -11.04
N ASP A 60 -13.93 19.99 -11.09
CA ASP A 60 -14.73 19.53 -9.96
C ASP A 60 -14.46 18.06 -9.58
N LEU A 61 -14.00 17.24 -10.53
CA LEU A 61 -13.67 15.82 -10.32
C LEU A 61 -12.67 15.55 -9.19
N PRO A 62 -11.58 16.34 -8.99
CA PRO A 62 -10.68 16.13 -7.85
C PRO A 62 -11.40 16.21 -6.50
N SER A 63 -12.33 17.17 -6.37
CA SER A 63 -13.10 17.35 -5.14
C SER A 63 -14.05 16.18 -4.89
N PHE A 64 -14.69 15.65 -5.94
CA PHE A 64 -15.51 14.43 -5.82
C PHE A 64 -14.67 13.21 -5.45
N TYR A 65 -13.54 13.01 -6.11
CA TYR A 65 -12.58 11.95 -5.79
C TYR A 65 -12.13 12.01 -4.33
N ALA A 66 -11.74 13.20 -3.85
CA ALA A 66 -11.27 13.38 -2.49
C ALA A 66 -12.38 13.20 -1.45
N ALA A 67 -13.59 13.72 -1.70
CA ALA A 67 -14.72 13.54 -0.81
C ALA A 67 -15.07 12.05 -0.65
N GLU A 68 -15.09 11.31 -1.75
CA GLU A 68 -15.40 9.88 -1.75
C GLU A 68 -14.29 9.04 -1.12
N GLY A 69 -13.02 9.34 -1.42
CA GLY A 69 -11.89 8.70 -0.77
C GLY A 69 -11.90 8.86 0.76
N ASN A 70 -12.27 10.04 1.26
CA ASN A 70 -12.44 10.26 2.70
C ASN A 70 -13.60 9.43 3.30
N ARG A 71 -14.73 9.32 2.59
CA ARG A 71 -15.87 8.50 3.02
C ARG A 71 -15.47 7.03 3.09
N LEU A 72 -14.79 6.53 2.06
CA LEU A 72 -14.32 5.14 1.98
C LEU A 72 -13.25 4.83 3.02
N ALA A 73 -12.32 5.76 3.27
CA ALA A 73 -11.32 5.61 4.33
C ALA A 73 -11.97 5.44 5.71
N GLN A 74 -12.99 6.24 6.03
CA GLN A 74 -13.72 6.09 7.28
C GLN A 74 -14.51 4.77 7.33
N ARG A 75 -15.15 4.34 6.23
CA ARG A 75 -15.85 3.05 6.20
C ARG A 75 -14.91 1.87 6.39
N LEU A 76 -13.75 1.89 5.75
CA LEU A 76 -12.72 0.88 5.95
C LEU A 76 -12.21 0.88 7.39
N ALA A 77 -11.99 2.07 7.96
CA ALA A 77 -11.57 2.18 9.36
C ALA A 77 -12.63 1.61 10.31
N ASP A 78 -13.91 1.90 10.08
CA ASP A 78 -15.03 1.32 10.83
C ASP A 78 -15.05 -0.21 10.73
N GLU A 79 -14.71 -0.76 9.56
CA GLU A 79 -14.70 -2.20 9.32
C GLU A 79 -13.50 -2.91 9.97
N LEU A 80 -12.35 -2.25 10.06
CA LEU A 80 -11.13 -2.77 10.68
C LEU A 80 -11.03 -2.51 12.20
N GLY A 81 -11.79 -1.55 12.72
CA GLY A 81 -11.77 -1.21 14.14
C GLY A 81 -10.57 -0.35 14.57
N ASP A 82 -10.16 -0.49 15.84
CA ASP A 82 -9.14 0.35 16.48
C ASP A 82 -7.71 -0.21 16.39
N GLY A 83 -7.56 -1.46 15.94
CA GLY A 83 -6.25 -2.08 15.67
C GLY A 83 -5.51 -1.47 14.47
N TYR A 84 -6.21 -0.70 13.64
CA TYR A 84 -5.72 -0.13 12.39
C TYR A 84 -5.97 1.38 12.32
N GLU A 85 -5.07 2.09 11.63
CA GLU A 85 -5.34 3.44 11.13
C GLU A 85 -5.47 3.37 9.60
N VAL A 86 -6.56 3.93 9.06
CA VAL A 86 -6.70 4.07 7.61
C VAL A 86 -6.23 5.45 7.19
N GLN A 87 -5.35 5.52 6.20
CA GLN A 87 -4.79 6.76 5.68
C GLN A 87 -5.24 6.98 4.23
N PHE A 88 -5.74 8.18 3.93
CA PHE A 88 -5.99 8.64 2.57
C PHE A 88 -5.24 9.93 2.30
N THR A 89 -4.56 10.00 1.16
CA THR A 89 -3.91 11.23 0.66
C THR A 89 -4.43 11.52 -0.74
N PRO A 90 -5.14 12.63 -0.96
CA PRO A 90 -5.50 13.07 -2.31
C PRO A 90 -4.28 13.32 -3.19
N TYR A 91 -4.43 13.25 -4.52
CA TYR A 91 -3.35 13.52 -5.49
C TYR A 91 -3.04 15.02 -5.70
N GLU A 92 -3.58 15.91 -4.87
CA GLU A 92 -3.37 17.35 -5.00
C GLU A 92 -1.97 17.77 -4.54
N GLU A 93 -1.43 18.81 -5.16
CA GLU A 93 -0.16 19.40 -4.76
C GLU A 93 -0.27 19.94 -3.34
N ASN A 94 0.56 19.42 -2.42
CA ASN A 94 0.53 19.68 -0.97
C ASN A 94 -0.67 19.08 -0.21
N ALA A 95 -1.34 18.06 -0.76
CA ALA A 95 -2.39 17.35 -0.05
C ALA A 95 -1.89 16.78 1.29
N VAL A 96 -2.61 17.09 2.36
CA VAL A 96 -2.32 16.55 3.69
C VAL A 96 -3.01 15.20 3.84
N ALA A 97 -2.23 14.19 4.22
CA ALA A 97 -2.75 12.88 4.55
C ALA A 97 -3.76 12.95 5.70
N ARG A 98 -4.94 12.37 5.47
CA ARG A 98 -5.98 12.23 6.50
C ARG A 98 -5.97 10.82 7.06
N ARG A 99 -6.13 10.69 8.38
CA ARG A 99 -6.17 9.42 9.09
C ARG A 99 -7.51 9.20 9.75
N PHE A 100 -7.96 7.96 9.72
CA PHE A 100 -9.25 7.52 10.18
C PHE A 100 -9.07 6.32 11.11
N ARG A 101 -9.89 6.25 12.14
CA ARG A 101 -9.96 5.13 13.08
C ARG A 101 -11.41 4.67 13.18
N GLY A 102 -11.61 3.38 13.42
CA GLY A 102 -12.93 2.80 13.49
C GLY A 102 -13.75 3.34 14.65
N THR A 103 -15.03 3.60 14.39
CA THR A 103 -16.02 4.05 15.38
C THR A 103 -17.14 3.03 15.62
N LYS A 104 -17.11 1.89 14.92
CA LYS A 104 -18.13 0.84 14.94
C LYS A 104 -17.55 -0.53 15.33
N SER A 105 -18.44 -1.51 15.50
CA SER A 105 -18.04 -2.91 15.72
C SER A 105 -17.34 -3.45 14.46
N PRO A 106 -16.10 -3.96 14.57
CA PRO A 106 -15.31 -4.37 13.42
C PRO A 106 -15.83 -5.65 12.78
N ASN A 107 -15.56 -5.81 11.48
CA ASN A 107 -15.74 -7.07 10.76
C ASN A 107 -14.61 -8.02 11.14
N SER A 108 -14.94 -9.07 11.90
CA SER A 108 -13.96 -10.06 12.38
C SER A 108 -13.22 -10.78 11.25
N ARG A 109 -13.85 -10.96 10.07
CA ARG A 109 -13.18 -11.56 8.91
C ARG A 109 -12.11 -10.64 8.34
N ALA A 110 -12.43 -9.35 8.18
CA ALA A 110 -11.47 -8.37 7.70
C ALA A 110 -10.31 -8.20 8.69
N VAL A 111 -10.61 -8.09 9.98
CA VAL A 111 -9.58 -8.01 11.03
C VAL A 111 -8.64 -9.22 10.98
N ALA A 112 -9.18 -10.44 10.94
CA ALA A 112 -8.35 -11.65 10.87
C ALA A 112 -7.48 -11.71 9.61
N ALA A 113 -8.02 -11.26 8.47
CA ALA A 113 -7.27 -11.18 7.22
C ALA A 113 -6.11 -10.17 7.30
N PHE A 114 -6.38 -8.95 7.77
CA PHE A 114 -5.35 -7.93 7.91
C PHE A 114 -4.30 -8.31 8.97
N ASP A 115 -4.70 -8.97 10.06
CA ASP A 115 -3.76 -9.46 11.07
C ASP A 115 -2.79 -10.48 10.47
N ALA A 116 -3.29 -11.41 9.64
CA ALA A 116 -2.47 -12.37 8.93
C ALA A 116 -1.51 -11.70 7.94
N LEU A 117 -1.98 -10.70 7.19
CA LEU A 117 -1.17 -9.92 6.25
C LEU A 117 -0.04 -9.15 6.96
N VAL A 118 -0.36 -8.48 8.07
CA VAL A 118 0.62 -7.73 8.88
C VAL A 118 1.64 -8.69 9.52
N ALA A 119 1.20 -9.82 10.06
CA ALA A 119 2.09 -10.83 10.61
C ALA A 119 3.06 -11.38 9.54
N ALA A 120 2.55 -11.68 8.34
CA ALA A 120 3.36 -12.14 7.22
C ALA A 120 4.39 -11.08 6.77
N ALA A 121 3.98 -9.81 6.68
CA ALA A 121 4.87 -8.70 6.31
C ALA A 121 6.00 -8.53 7.33
N ARG A 122 5.69 -8.57 8.63
CA ARG A 122 6.68 -8.47 9.71
C ARG A 122 7.66 -9.64 9.67
N ALA A 123 7.17 -10.87 9.51
CA ALA A 123 8.01 -12.05 9.42
C ALA A 123 9.00 -11.97 8.24
N GLU A 124 8.55 -11.43 7.10
CA GLU A 124 9.40 -11.21 5.93
C GLU A 124 10.44 -10.11 6.16
N GLN A 125 10.05 -9.00 6.79
CA GLN A 125 10.97 -7.92 7.13
C GLN A 125 12.05 -8.40 8.12
N ASP A 126 11.68 -9.22 9.11
CA ASP A 126 12.61 -9.84 10.05
C ASP A 126 13.56 -10.82 9.37
N ARG A 127 13.08 -11.57 8.36
CA ARG A 127 13.90 -12.46 7.56
C ARG A 127 14.95 -11.68 6.75
N ILE A 128 14.53 -10.61 6.07
CA ILE A 128 15.42 -9.74 5.28
C ILE A 128 16.45 -9.08 6.20
N SER A 129 16.01 -8.55 7.35
CA SER A 129 16.88 -7.85 8.29
C SER A 129 17.94 -8.78 8.89
N ARG A 130 17.57 -10.02 9.22
CA ARG A 130 18.53 -11.05 9.66
C ARG A 130 19.51 -11.44 8.57
N ALA A 131 19.05 -11.59 7.32
CA ALA A 131 19.93 -11.89 6.20
C ALA A 131 20.95 -10.76 5.98
N LEU A 132 20.53 -9.50 6.03
CA LEU A 132 21.41 -8.35 5.92
C LEU A 132 22.42 -8.27 7.08
N ALA A 133 21.98 -8.52 8.32
CA ALA A 133 22.86 -8.50 9.49
C ALA A 133 23.90 -9.65 9.50
N ALA A 134 23.58 -10.79 8.89
CA ALA A 134 24.49 -11.93 8.77
C ALA A 134 25.61 -11.73 7.73
N HIS A 135 25.53 -10.67 6.92
CA HIS A 135 26.54 -10.33 5.91
C HIS A 135 27.20 -8.98 6.22
N PRO A 136 28.22 -8.94 7.11
CA PRO A 136 28.93 -7.70 7.41
C PRO A 136 29.60 -7.10 6.16
N PRO A 137 29.74 -5.77 6.09
CA PRO A 137 30.20 -5.06 4.89
C PRO A 137 31.72 -5.17 4.73
N GLU A 138 32.25 -6.35 4.45
CA GLU A 138 33.69 -6.50 4.12
C GLU A 138 34.01 -7.29 2.84
N GLU A 139 33.04 -7.92 2.17
CA GLU A 139 33.29 -8.49 0.83
C GLU A 139 32.13 -8.25 -0.14
N GLY A 140 32.16 -7.10 -0.80
CA GLY A 140 31.29 -6.84 -1.95
C GLY A 140 29.83 -6.58 -1.57
N THR A 141 29.59 -5.69 -0.61
CA THR A 141 28.27 -5.05 -0.45
C THR A 141 28.11 -3.96 -1.51
N GLY A 142 27.13 -4.11 -2.40
CA GLY A 142 26.82 -3.16 -3.47
C GLY A 142 25.63 -3.62 -4.31
N TRP A 143 25.09 -2.74 -5.15
CA TRP A 143 24.10 -3.12 -6.16
C TRP A 143 24.82 -3.84 -7.31
N PHE A 144 24.40 -5.06 -7.62
CA PHE A 144 24.95 -5.89 -8.69
C PHE A 144 23.86 -6.33 -9.64
N ALA A 145 24.18 -6.45 -10.92
CA ALA A 145 23.29 -7.14 -11.85
C ALA A 145 23.60 -8.64 -11.78
N ALA A 146 22.58 -9.46 -11.51
CA ALA A 146 22.69 -10.91 -11.55
C ALA A 146 21.81 -11.45 -12.70
N SER A 147 22.36 -12.36 -13.49
CA SER A 147 21.64 -13.14 -14.51
C SER A 147 21.35 -14.54 -13.95
N PRO A 148 20.12 -14.82 -13.50
CA PRO A 148 19.80 -16.09 -12.83
C PRO A 148 19.96 -17.30 -13.75
N LEU A 149 19.67 -17.13 -15.05
CA LEU A 149 19.70 -18.22 -16.03
C LEU A 149 21.13 -18.65 -16.38
N SER A 150 22.11 -17.74 -16.26
CA SER A 150 23.52 -18.03 -16.56
C SER A 150 24.41 -18.08 -15.32
N GLY A 151 23.90 -17.71 -14.14
CA GLY A 151 24.67 -17.61 -12.90
C GLY A 151 25.66 -16.44 -12.86
N ASN A 152 25.66 -15.56 -13.87
CA ASN A 152 26.62 -14.46 -13.96
C ASN A 152 26.24 -13.33 -13.00
N VAL A 153 27.24 -12.78 -12.30
CA VAL A 153 27.09 -11.60 -11.45
C VAL A 153 28.05 -10.52 -11.94
N PHE A 154 27.50 -9.37 -12.33
CA PHE A 154 28.24 -8.20 -12.77
C PHE A 154 28.38 -7.25 -11.59
N LYS A 155 29.63 -7.12 -11.09
CA LYS A 155 29.97 -6.18 -10.03
C LYS A 155 30.41 -4.84 -10.63
N PRO A 156 29.89 -3.68 -10.20
CA PRO A 156 30.42 -2.41 -10.66
C PRO A 156 31.92 -2.33 -10.31
N PRO A 157 32.73 -1.71 -11.19
CA PRO A 157 34.15 -1.54 -10.92
C PRO A 157 34.34 -0.76 -9.61
N ARG A 158 35.37 -1.13 -8.84
CA ARG A 158 35.74 -0.36 -7.65
C ARG A 158 36.10 1.04 -8.10
N ALA A 159 35.62 2.07 -7.40
CA ALA A 159 36.03 3.44 -7.65
C ALA A 159 37.57 3.52 -7.62
N GLY A 160 38.19 3.85 -8.76
CA GLY A 160 39.65 4.05 -8.87
C GLY A 160 40.47 3.03 -9.65
N GLN A 161 39.89 2.25 -10.58
CA GLN A 161 40.67 1.54 -11.60
C GLN A 161 40.18 1.93 -13.00
N GLU A 162 40.87 2.92 -13.60
CA GLU A 162 40.98 3.10 -15.05
C GLU A 162 42.14 2.24 -15.58
#